data_AF-A0A1V5VPH0-F1
#
_entry.id   AF-A0A1V5VPH0-F1
#
_cell.length_a   1.000
_cell.length_b   1.000
_cell.length_c   1.000
_cell.angle_alpha   90.00
_cell.angle_beta   90.00
_cell.angle_gamma   90.00
#
_symmetry.space_group_name_H-M   'P 1'
#
loop_
_entity.id
_entity.type
_entity.pdbx_description
1 polymer ?
#
loop_
_entity_poly.entity_id
_entity_poly.type
_entity_poly.pdbx_seq_one_letter_code
_entity_poly.pdbx_strand_id
1 'polypeptide(L)'
;MFYQKIDNSNFLIRVERGEEILSCLKKFCLKLKIKSGFFYGLGALDRVILANYNVSEKKYLEKKFKKSYELTNITGNISFFENDIVIHAHGTLADEKMMVVGGHFVEGVISGTAELYLTALPIKIFKKYDKETGLKLMDLSEKV
;
A
#
# COMPACT_ATOMS: atom_id res chain seq x y z
N MET A 1 8.01 10.44 9.52
CA MET A 1 7.84 8.98 9.80
C MET A 1 8.80 8.48 10.87
N PHE A 2 8.31 7.62 11.78
CA PHE A 2 9.07 6.89 12.80
C PHE A 2 8.92 5.37 12.62
N TYR A 3 9.86 4.59 13.15
CA TYR A 3 9.71 3.13 13.19
C TYR A 3 10.42 2.50 14.38
N GLN A 4 9.95 1.32 14.78
CA GLN A 4 10.62 0.42 15.71
C GLN A 4 10.84 -0.93 15.03
N LYS A 5 12.09 -1.41 15.02
CA LYS A 5 12.42 -2.75 14.57
C LYS A 5 12.14 -3.73 15.72
N ILE A 6 11.23 -4.68 15.51
CA ILE A 6 10.90 -5.72 16.49
C ILE A 6 11.95 -6.84 16.40
N ASP A 7 12.19 -7.32 15.19
CA ASP A 7 13.19 -8.33 14.88
C ASP A 7 13.75 -8.12 13.45
N ASN A 8 14.46 -9.10 12.88
CA ASN A 8 15.07 -8.96 11.56
C ASN A 8 14.09 -8.79 10.40
N SER A 9 12.84 -9.20 10.56
CA SER A 9 11.78 -9.15 9.55
C SER A 9 10.62 -8.23 9.92
N ASN A 10 10.41 -7.89 11.19
CA ASN A 10 9.20 -7.24 11.66
C ASN A 10 9.43 -5.80 12.14
N PHE A 11 8.55 -4.89 11.72
CA PHE A 11 8.65 -3.45 11.98
C PHE A 11 7.30 -2.84 12.35
N LEU A 12 7.28 -2.00 13.38
CA LEU A 12 6.22 -1.02 13.63
C LEU A 12 6.60 0.28 12.95
N ILE A 13 5.67 0.90 12.23
CA ILE A 13 5.90 2.12 11.47
C ILE A 13 4.79 3.11 11.82
N ARG A 14 5.16 4.35 12.12
CA ARG A 14 4.23 5.46 12.33
C ARG A 14 4.51 6.56 11.30
N VAL A 15 3.52 6.84 10.45
CA VAL A 15 3.58 7.89 9.43
C VAL A 15 2.94 9.16 10.00
N GLU A 16 3.60 10.29 9.80
CA GLU A 16 3.19 11.56 10.42
C GLU A 16 2.20 12.32 9.55
N ARG A 17 1.46 13.23 10.19
CA ARG A 17 0.59 14.20 9.52
C ARG A 17 1.31 14.91 8.36
N GLY A 18 0.60 15.04 7.25
CA GLY A 18 1.08 15.71 6.04
C GLY A 18 1.96 14.85 5.14
N GLU A 19 2.37 13.67 5.59
CA GLU A 19 3.13 12.73 4.76
C GLU A 19 2.21 11.89 3.86
N GLU A 20 2.69 11.51 2.67
CA GLU A 20 2.02 10.54 1.80
C GLU A 20 2.48 9.13 2.15
N ILE A 21 1.53 8.26 2.48
CA ILE A 21 1.78 6.96 3.14
C ILE A 21 2.59 6.00 2.26
N LEU A 22 2.28 5.88 0.97
CA LEU A 22 2.95 4.94 0.08
C LEU A 22 4.38 5.40 -0.23
N SER A 23 4.58 6.70 -0.39
CA SER A 23 5.90 7.33 -0.58
C SER A 23 6.79 7.12 0.64
N CYS A 24 6.23 7.24 1.85
CA CYS A 24 6.95 6.96 3.09
C CYS A 24 7.35 5.49 3.19
N LEU A 25 6.43 4.57 2.92
CA LEU A 25 6.73 3.14 2.86
C LEU A 25 7.79 2.80 1.80
N LYS A 26 7.76 3.45 0.63
CA LYS A 26 8.78 3.24 -0.42
C LYS A 26 10.15 3.69 0.06
N LYS A 27 10.25 4.89 0.66
CA LYS A 27 11.49 5.41 1.26
C LYS A 27 11.99 4.50 2.38
N PHE A 28 11.09 4.00 3.23
CA PHE A 28 11.41 3.06 4.30
C PHE A 28 12.06 1.78 3.75
N CYS A 29 11.43 1.17 2.73
CA CYS A 29 11.93 -0.06 2.12
C CYS A 29 13.30 0.15 1.46
N LEU A 30 13.51 1.27 0.77
CA LEU A 30 14.81 1.62 0.18
C LEU A 30 15.89 1.79 1.26
N LYS A 31 15.59 2.53 2.34
CA LYS A 31 16.53 2.80 3.44
C LYS A 31 16.98 1.51 4.13
N LEU A 32 16.05 0.60 4.39
CA LEU A 32 16.33 -0.67 5.09
C LEU A 32 16.61 -1.85 4.15
N LYS A 33 16.70 -1.61 2.84
CA LYS A 33 16.93 -2.64 1.81
C LYS A 33 15.91 -3.79 1.87
N ILE A 34 14.66 -3.48 2.21
CA ILE A 34 13.55 -4.44 2.21
C ILE A 34 13.18 -4.76 0.76
N LYS A 35 13.26 -6.05 0.40
CA LYS A 35 13.09 -6.51 -0.98
C LYS A 35 11.67 -6.95 -1.30
N SER A 36 10.96 -7.47 -0.32
CA SER A 36 9.54 -7.76 -0.41
C SER A 36 8.97 -7.92 0.98
N GLY A 37 7.65 -7.93 1.10
CA GLY A 37 7.00 -7.98 2.39
C GLY A 37 5.50 -7.77 2.27
N PHE A 38 4.83 -7.94 3.40
CA PHE A 38 3.43 -7.59 3.56
C PHE A 38 3.29 -6.61 4.71
N PHE A 39 2.27 -5.77 4.63
CA PHE A 39 1.95 -4.84 5.70
C PHE A 39 0.45 -4.70 5.85
N TYR A 40 0.05 -4.32 7.05
CA TYR A 40 -1.30 -3.87 7.35
C TYR A 40 -1.27 -2.74 8.37
N GLY A 41 -2.36 -2.03 8.53
CA GLY A 41 -2.48 -0.99 9.54
C GLY A 41 -3.72 -0.14 9.40
N LEU A 42 -3.73 0.97 10.12
CA LEU A 42 -4.86 1.89 10.25
C LEU A 42 -4.37 3.33 10.42
N GLY A 43 -5.28 4.32 10.37
CA GLY A 43 -4.92 5.72 10.56
C GLY A 43 -6.01 6.69 10.16
N ALA A 44 -5.61 7.92 9.82
CA ALA A 44 -6.52 8.96 9.34
C ALA A 44 -5.92 9.73 8.15
N LEU A 45 -6.77 10.10 7.18
CA LEU A 45 -6.39 10.70 5.89
C LEU A 45 -7.19 11.98 5.60
N ASP A 46 -6.54 13.01 5.04
CA ASP A 46 -7.21 14.25 4.57
C ASP A 46 -7.43 14.25 3.05
N ARG A 47 -6.61 13.47 2.33
CA ARG A 47 -6.68 13.31 0.89
C ARG A 47 -6.34 11.87 0.53
N VAL A 48 -7.21 11.24 -0.23
CA VAL A 48 -6.99 9.86 -0.68
C VAL A 48 -7.56 9.64 -2.08
N ILE A 49 -6.85 8.85 -2.86
CA ILE A 49 -7.28 8.41 -4.20
C ILE A 49 -7.42 6.90 -4.14
N LEU A 50 -8.65 6.42 -4.36
CA LEU A 50 -8.92 5.00 -4.56
C LEU A 50 -9.23 4.75 -6.03
N ALA A 51 -8.97 3.53 -6.50
CA ALA A 51 -9.33 3.12 -7.84
C ALA A 51 -10.00 1.75 -7.87
N ASN A 52 -10.80 1.53 -8.91
CA ASN A 52 -11.25 0.22 -9.34
C ASN A 52 -10.65 -0.09 -10.71
N TYR A 53 -10.15 -1.30 -10.91
CA TYR A 53 -9.57 -1.70 -12.19
C TYR A 53 -10.62 -2.39 -13.06
N ASN A 54 -10.87 -1.83 -14.25
CA ASN A 54 -11.66 -2.46 -15.28
C ASN A 54 -10.75 -3.33 -16.14
N VAL A 55 -10.91 -4.66 -16.06
CA VAL A 55 -10.07 -5.63 -16.77
C VAL A 55 -10.33 -5.64 -18.27
N SER A 56 -11.58 -5.46 -18.73
CA SER A 56 -11.90 -5.46 -20.16
C SER A 56 -11.32 -4.25 -20.87
N GLU A 57 -11.35 -3.09 -20.20
CA GLU A 57 -10.79 -1.84 -20.72
C GLU A 57 -9.31 -1.64 -20.37
N LYS A 58 -8.76 -2.46 -19.46
CA LYS A 58 -7.41 -2.36 -18.90
C LYS A 58 -7.11 -0.97 -18.32
N LYS A 59 -8.06 -0.40 -17.59
CA LYS A 59 -8.00 0.98 -17.07
C LYS A 59 -8.41 1.05 -15.61
N TYR A 60 -7.76 1.94 -14.87
CA TYR A 60 -8.16 2.32 -13.52
C TYR A 60 -9.18 3.46 -13.56
N LEU A 61 -10.28 3.27 -12.84
CA LEU A 61 -11.29 4.29 -12.58
C LEU A 61 -11.02 4.87 -11.19
N GLU A 62 -10.40 6.04 -11.16
CA GLU A 62 -10.03 6.72 -9.91
C GLU A 62 -11.17 7.55 -9.33
N LYS A 63 -11.23 7.58 -8.01
CA LYS A 63 -12.09 8.47 -7.22
C LYS A 63 -11.25 9.17 -6.15
N LYS A 64 -11.35 10.49 -6.13
CA LYS A 64 -10.64 11.36 -5.19
C LYS A 64 -11.55 11.71 -4.02
N PHE A 65 -11.03 11.57 -2.82
CA PHE A 65 -11.68 11.95 -1.58
C PHE A 65 -10.82 13.03 -0.90
N LYS A 66 -11.43 14.18 -0.60
CA LYS A 66 -10.75 15.40 -0.10
C LYS A 66 -11.38 15.90 1.20
N LYS A 67 -11.69 14.97 2.11
CA LYS A 67 -12.23 15.23 3.44
C LYS A 67 -11.47 14.36 4.44
N SER A 68 -11.70 14.59 5.73
CA SER A 68 -11.20 13.69 6.77
C SER A 68 -11.88 12.33 6.64
N TYR A 69 -11.08 11.28 6.52
CA TYR A 69 -11.53 9.88 6.55
C TYR A 69 -10.70 9.11 7.59
N GLU A 70 -11.36 8.24 8.34
CA GLU A 70 -10.66 7.17 9.06
C GLU A 70 -10.21 6.11 8.06
N LEU A 71 -8.91 5.82 8.03
CA LEU A 71 -8.34 4.66 7.35
C LEU A 71 -8.55 3.44 8.26
N THR A 72 -9.69 2.80 8.10
CA THR A 72 -10.10 1.67 8.97
C THR A 72 -9.24 0.42 8.73
N ASN A 73 -8.69 0.27 7.53
CA ASN A 73 -7.67 -0.71 7.22
C ASN A 73 -6.90 -0.31 5.95
N ILE A 74 -5.60 -0.53 5.96
CA ILE A 74 -4.80 -0.68 4.75
C ILE A 74 -4.12 -2.05 4.80
N THR A 75 -4.10 -2.75 3.68
CA THR A 75 -3.35 -4.01 3.55
C THR A 75 -2.66 -4.00 2.22
N GLY A 76 -1.39 -4.38 2.21
CA GLY A 76 -0.61 -4.37 0.99
C GLY A 76 0.62 -5.25 1.03
N ASN A 77 1.28 -5.28 -0.12
CA ASN A 77 2.53 -5.97 -0.33
C ASN A 77 3.57 -5.05 -0.98
N ILE A 78 4.82 -5.40 -0.73
CA ILE A 78 6.01 -4.81 -1.32
C ILE A 78 6.61 -5.85 -2.25
N SER A 79 6.86 -5.45 -3.48
CA SER A 79 7.43 -6.30 -4.53
C SER A 79 8.31 -5.44 -5.44
N PHE A 80 8.93 -6.05 -6.44
CA PHE A 80 9.70 -5.35 -7.46
C PHE A 80 9.07 -5.49 -8.82
N PHE A 81 9.05 -4.43 -9.60
CA PHE A 81 8.87 -4.51 -11.03
C PHE A 81 10.12 -3.95 -11.68
N GLU A 82 10.83 -4.78 -12.45
CA GLU A 82 12.17 -4.46 -12.95
C GLU A 82 13.11 -4.09 -11.79
N ASN A 83 13.61 -2.85 -11.77
CA ASN A 83 14.55 -2.35 -10.76
C ASN A 83 13.88 -1.50 -9.67
N ASP A 84 12.56 -1.31 -9.73
CA ASP A 84 11.82 -0.43 -8.84
C ASP A 84 10.96 -1.18 -7.82
N ILE A 85 10.90 -0.64 -6.60
CA ILE A 85 9.93 -1.06 -5.59
C ILE A 85 8.52 -0.64 -6.03
N VAL A 86 7.63 -1.62 -6.02
CA VAL A 86 6.19 -1.47 -6.21
C VAL A 86 5.47 -1.82 -4.92
N ILE A 87 4.69 -0.87 -4.43
CA ILE A 87 3.75 -1.09 -3.33
C ILE A 87 2.37 -1.29 -3.94
N HIS A 88 1.75 -2.43 -3.64
CA HIS A 88 0.37 -2.70 -4.01
C HIS A 88 -0.45 -2.76 -2.72
N ALA A 89 -1.32 -1.79 -2.54
CA ALA A 89 -2.15 -1.67 -1.35
C ALA A 89 -3.63 -1.55 -1.73
N HIS A 90 -4.49 -2.09 -0.88
CA HIS A 90 -5.91 -1.83 -0.85
C HIS A 90 -6.25 -1.20 0.50
N GLY A 91 -7.25 -0.33 0.52
CA GLY A 91 -7.67 0.32 1.75
C GLY A 91 -9.18 0.44 1.87
N THR A 92 -9.64 0.54 3.11
CA THR A 92 -11.02 0.85 3.49
C THR A 92 -11.04 2.14 4.29
N LEU A 93 -11.98 3.01 3.97
CA LEU A 93 -12.13 4.35 4.53
C LEU A 93 -13.53 4.50 5.10
N ALA A 94 -13.67 5.14 6.26
CA ALA A 94 -14.97 5.52 6.82
C ALA A 94 -15.07 7.05 6.94
N ASP A 95 -16.21 7.61 6.53
CA ASP A 95 -16.51 9.03 6.70
C ASP A 95 -17.13 9.32 8.08
N GLU A 96 -17.47 10.59 8.33
CA GLU A 96 -18.08 11.03 9.59
C GLU A 96 -19.46 10.40 9.88
N LYS A 97 -20.09 9.79 8.86
CA LYS A 97 -21.37 9.07 8.99
C LYS A 97 -21.17 7.57 9.12
N MET A 98 -19.93 7.10 9.30
CA MET A 98 -19.54 5.69 9.34
C MET A 98 -19.84 4.95 8.03
N MET A 99 -19.99 5.66 6.91
CA MET A 99 -20.16 5.05 5.60
C MET A 99 -18.79 4.62 5.06
N VAL A 100 -18.70 3.36 4.65
CA VAL A 100 -17.43 2.75 4.24
C VAL A 100 -17.30 2.72 2.72
N VAL A 101 -16.12 3.10 2.23
CA VAL A 101 -15.69 2.90 0.85
C VAL A 101 -14.34 2.18 0.81
N GLY A 102 -14.04 1.46 -0.25
CA GLY A 102 -12.77 0.75 -0.39
C GLY A 102 -12.37 0.50 -1.84
N GLY A 103 -11.10 0.13 -2.04
CA GLY A 103 -10.58 -0.13 -3.38
C GLY A 103 -9.05 -0.24 -3.43
N HIS A 104 -8.51 -0.19 -4.65
CA HIS A 104 -7.08 -0.08 -4.88
C HIS A 104 -6.59 1.27 -4.35
N PHE A 105 -5.61 1.28 -3.46
CA PHE A 105 -5.12 2.47 -2.79
C PHE A 105 -3.99 3.10 -3.63
N VAL A 106 -4.28 4.24 -4.26
CA VAL A 106 -3.37 4.90 -5.21
C VAL A 106 -2.49 5.93 -4.49
N GLU A 107 -3.08 6.74 -3.61
CA GLU A 107 -2.40 7.80 -2.88
C GLU A 107 -3.15 8.07 -1.57
N GLY A 108 -2.44 8.37 -0.48
CA GLY A 108 -3.06 8.83 0.77
C GLY A 108 -2.18 9.77 1.58
N VAL A 109 -2.67 10.97 1.88
CA VAL A 109 -1.99 11.96 2.74
C VAL A 109 -2.59 11.92 4.13
N ILE A 110 -1.73 11.69 5.13
CA ILE A 110 -2.10 11.53 6.54
C ILE A 110 -2.65 12.83 7.14
N SER A 111 -3.81 12.77 7.78
CA SER A 111 -4.41 13.90 8.52
C SER A 111 -3.98 13.93 9.99
N GLY A 112 -3.89 12.76 10.63
CA GLY A 112 -3.45 12.59 12.01
C GLY A 112 -2.18 11.74 12.09
N THR A 113 -2.36 10.43 11.98
CA THR A 113 -1.26 9.44 11.94
C THR A 113 -1.71 8.24 11.10
N ALA A 114 -0.75 7.43 10.62
CA ALA A 114 -1.02 6.04 10.28
C ALA A 114 -0.03 5.12 10.99
N GLU A 115 -0.53 4.02 11.52
CA GLU A 115 0.22 3.03 12.27
C GLU A 115 0.17 1.72 11.51
N LEU A 116 1.34 1.22 11.13
CA LEU A 116 1.49 0.07 10.26
C LEU A 116 2.39 -0.98 10.92
N TYR A 117 2.04 -2.24 10.70
CA TYR A 117 2.89 -3.38 10.93
C TYR A 117 3.40 -3.89 9.58
N LEU A 118 4.71 -4.09 9.45
CA LEU A 118 5.33 -4.61 8.22
C LEU A 118 6.16 -5.85 8.55
N THR A 119 5.94 -6.91 7.78
CA THR A 119 6.77 -8.12 7.76
C THR A 119 7.53 -8.18 6.43
N ALA A 120 8.85 -8.05 6.49
CA ALA A 120 9.75 -8.27 5.38
C ALA A 120 9.96 -9.77 5.14
N LEU A 121 9.97 -10.17 3.87
CA LEU A 121 10.28 -11.54 3.47
C LEU A 121 11.78 -11.69 3.18
N PRO A 122 12.34 -12.90 3.38
CA PRO A 122 13.75 -13.18 3.09
C PRO A 122 14.08 -13.24 1.58
N ILE A 123 13.04 -13.27 0.74
CA ILE A 123 13.15 -13.37 -0.71
C ILE A 123 12.81 -12.05 -1.41
N LYS A 124 13.22 -11.92 -2.67
CA LYS A 124 12.76 -10.84 -3.55
C LYS A 124 11.61 -11.38 -4.40
N ILE A 125 10.44 -10.76 -4.30
CA ILE A 125 9.29 -11.07 -5.16
C ILE A 125 9.26 -10.08 -6.31
N PHE A 126 9.34 -10.59 -7.54
CA PHE A 126 9.15 -9.81 -8.74
C PHE A 126 7.69 -9.81 -9.16
N LYS A 127 7.31 -8.79 -9.92
CA LYS A 127 6.07 -8.73 -10.67
C LYS A 127 6.40 -8.84 -12.16
N LYS A 128 5.57 -9.58 -12.89
CA LYS A 128 5.60 -9.70 -14.34
C LYS A 128 4.36 -9.06 -14.93
N TYR A 129 4.52 -8.41 -16.09
CA TYR A 129 3.38 -7.88 -16.82
C TYR A 129 2.61 -9.04 -17.46
N ASP A 130 1.34 -9.13 -17.12
CA ASP A 130 0.41 -10.08 -17.70
C ASP A 130 -0.39 -9.41 -18.82
N LYS A 131 -0.23 -9.92 -20.04
CA LYS A 131 -0.86 -9.33 -21.23
C LYS A 131 -2.37 -9.51 -21.25
N GLU A 132 -2.87 -10.59 -20.65
CA GLU A 132 -4.30 -10.90 -20.63
C GLU A 132 -5.05 -9.87 -19.80
N THR A 133 -4.65 -9.70 -18.53
CA THR A 133 -5.27 -8.77 -17.59
C THR A 133 -4.78 -7.32 -17.73
N GLY A 134 -3.59 -7.10 -18.30
CA GLY A 134 -2.92 -5.80 -18.32
C GLY A 134 -2.28 -5.39 -16.98
N LEU A 135 -2.15 -6.34 -16.03
CA LEU A 135 -1.68 -6.07 -14.67
C LEU A 135 -0.23 -6.49 -14.45
N LYS A 136 0.37 -5.94 -13.40
CA LYS A 136 1.66 -6.39 -12.85
C LYS A 136 1.39 -7.39 -11.73
N LEU A 137 1.45 -8.68 -12.06
CA LEU A 137 1.14 -9.78 -11.15
C LEU A 137 2.42 -10.31 -10.51
N MET A 138 2.35 -10.85 -9.29
CA MET A 138 3.52 -11.49 -8.66
C MET A 138 3.97 -12.68 -9.51
N ASP A 139 5.28 -12.78 -9.73
CA ASP A 139 5.93 -13.87 -10.46
C ASP A 139 6.36 -14.94 -9.46
N LEU A 140 5.51 -15.95 -9.30
CA LEU A 140 5.69 -17.05 -8.33
C LEU A 140 6.20 -18.30 -9.06
N SER A 141 7.04 -19.10 -8.40
CA SER A 141 7.75 -20.22 -9.03
C SER A 141 6.89 -21.47 -9.24
N GLU A 142 5.92 -21.71 -8.37
CA GLU A 142 5.11 -22.93 -8.37
C GLU A 142 3.69 -22.62 -8.85
N LYS A 143 3.13 -23.53 -9.66
CA LYS A 143 1.72 -23.54 -10.04
C LYS A 143 1.14 -24.91 -9.67
N VAL A 144 0.05 -24.88 -8.91
CA VAL A 144 -0.76 -26.08 -8.61
C VAL A 144 -1.89 -26.18 -9.63
#